data_AF-A0A6I9QKY2-F1
#
_entry.id   AF-A0A6I9QKY2-F1
#
_cell.length_a   1.000
_cell.length_b   1.000
_cell.length_c   1.000
_cell.angle_alpha   90.00
_cell.angle_beta   90.00
_cell.angle_gamma   90.00
#
_symmetry.space_group_name_H-M   'P 1'
#
loop_
_entity.id
_entity.type
_entity.pdbx_description
1 polymer ?
#
loop_
_entity_poly.entity_id
_entity_poly.type
_entity_poly.pdbx_seq_one_letter_code
_entity_poly.pdbx_strand_id
1 'polypeptide(L)'
;MATSPSLYCILNANKLTGPNYVGWLRNLHIVLMQEKLSYILDIHDPGPVNEDALEEEKATYKMWQNDSMIVKYIMLASMSNKLQRQYEDMDASSILLNLKELYREQSRTTRYKLSKQLFWIQMTKRTPVQNHMLKMIDLITRLGQLGFIMDAELNQDLILQSLQNLYPSL
;
A
#
# COMPACT_ATOMS: atom_id res chain seq x y z
N MET A 1 1.61 -35.63 -13.21
CA MET A 1 0.63 -34.57 -12.87
C MET A 1 1.42 -33.33 -12.50
N ALA A 2 1.29 -32.24 -13.24
CA ALA A 2 1.94 -30.98 -12.87
C ALA A 2 1.10 -30.35 -11.75
N THR A 3 1.63 -30.31 -10.53
CA THR A 3 1.07 -29.50 -9.45
C THR A 3 1.18 -28.04 -9.87
N SER A 4 0.04 -27.40 -10.15
CA SER A 4 0.00 -25.95 -10.36
C SER A 4 0.65 -25.26 -9.15
N PRO A 5 1.61 -24.33 -9.36
CA PRO A 5 2.22 -23.61 -8.26
C PRO A 5 1.15 -22.87 -7.47
N SER A 6 1.10 -23.12 -6.16
CA SER A 6 0.19 -22.43 -5.26
C SER A 6 0.44 -20.92 -5.29
N LEU A 7 -0.61 -20.10 -5.52
CA LEU A 7 -0.48 -18.64 -5.55
C LEU A 7 0.00 -18.05 -4.21
N TYR A 8 -0.08 -18.82 -3.12
CA TYR A 8 0.50 -18.47 -1.83
C TYR A 8 2.02 -18.19 -1.90
N CYS A 9 2.73 -18.74 -2.88
CA CYS A 9 4.15 -18.44 -3.08
C CYS A 9 4.41 -16.95 -3.37
N ILE A 10 3.46 -16.27 -4.02
CA ILE A 10 3.55 -14.83 -4.33
C ILE A 10 3.55 -14.02 -3.04
N LEU A 11 2.72 -14.40 -2.07
CA LEU A 11 2.66 -13.75 -0.75
C LEU A 11 3.95 -13.97 0.05
N ASN A 12 4.53 -15.16 -0.03
CA ASN A 12 5.80 -15.45 0.62
C ASN A 12 6.99 -14.69 -0.02
N ALA A 13 7.00 -14.57 -1.36
CA ALA A 13 8.02 -13.82 -2.08
C ALA A 13 7.88 -12.29 -1.90
N ASN A 14 6.67 -11.80 -1.61
CA ASN A 14 6.36 -10.36 -1.52
C ASN A 14 5.75 -10.00 -0.16
N LYS A 15 6.36 -10.48 0.92
CA LYS A 15 5.87 -10.22 2.29
C LYS A 15 5.71 -8.72 2.56
N LEU A 16 4.70 -8.36 3.34
CA LEU A 16 4.51 -6.99 3.78
C LEU A 16 5.68 -6.57 4.70
N THR A 17 6.43 -5.57 4.26
CA THR A 17 7.54 -4.95 5.01
C THR A 17 7.26 -3.50 5.36
N GLY A 18 6.24 -2.93 4.73
CA GLY A 18 5.74 -1.58 4.97
C GLY A 18 5.62 -0.78 3.68
N PRO A 19 6.74 -0.37 3.07
CA PRO A 19 6.72 0.43 1.83
C PRO A 19 5.98 -0.23 0.67
N ASN A 20 5.87 -1.56 0.67
CA ASN A 20 5.24 -2.35 -0.38
C ASN A 20 3.74 -2.64 -0.14
N TYR A 21 3.06 -1.93 0.78
CA TYR A 21 1.65 -2.18 1.12
C TYR A 21 0.71 -2.31 -0.08
N VAL A 22 0.80 -1.41 -1.06
CA VAL A 22 -0.06 -1.43 -2.26
C VAL A 22 0.17 -2.71 -3.08
N GLY A 23 1.43 -3.10 -3.27
CA GLY A 23 1.79 -4.32 -3.99
C GLY A 23 1.37 -5.58 -3.22
N TRP A 24 1.57 -5.59 -1.91
CA TRP A 24 1.15 -6.67 -1.03
C TRP A 24 -0.38 -6.84 -1.02
N LEU A 25 -1.15 -5.76 -0.89
CA LEU A 25 -2.62 -5.80 -0.89
C LEU A 25 -3.16 -6.35 -2.22
N ARG A 26 -2.55 -5.96 -3.35
CA ARG A 26 -2.89 -6.52 -4.66
C ARG A 26 -2.61 -8.03 -4.72
N ASN A 27 -1.46 -8.48 -4.21
CA ASN A 27 -1.12 -9.91 -4.19
C ASN A 27 -2.07 -10.70 -3.26
N LEU A 28 -2.44 -10.12 -2.11
CA LEU A 28 -3.42 -10.68 -1.18
C LEU A 28 -4.77 -10.86 -1.88
N HIS A 29 -5.26 -9.82 -2.56
CA HIS A 29 -6.52 -9.88 -3.29
C HIS A 29 -6.53 -10.98 -4.36
N ILE A 30 -5.43 -11.15 -5.10
CA ILE A 30 -5.28 -12.23 -6.09
C ILE A 30 -5.42 -13.61 -5.44
N VAL A 31 -4.73 -13.84 -4.32
CA VAL A 31 -4.80 -15.11 -3.58
C VAL A 31 -6.22 -15.34 -3.04
N LEU A 32 -6.83 -14.34 -2.39
CA LEU A 32 -8.16 -14.48 -1.81
C LEU A 32 -9.26 -14.67 -2.87
N MET A 33 -9.12 -14.07 -4.06
CA MET A 33 -10.02 -14.31 -5.19
C MET A 33 -9.99 -15.79 -5.64
N GLN A 34 -8.80 -16.40 -5.70
CA GLN A 34 -8.68 -17.83 -6.02
C GLN A 34 -9.36 -18.71 -4.97
N GLU A 35 -9.18 -18.37 -3.69
CA GLU A 35 -9.74 -19.12 -2.57
C GLU A 35 -11.24 -18.85 -2.34
N LYS A 36 -11.85 -17.94 -3.12
CA LYS A 36 -13.24 -17.45 -2.94
C LYS A 36 -13.49 -16.78 -1.59
N LEU A 37 -12.44 -16.17 -1.03
CA LEU A 37 -12.44 -15.49 0.27
C LEU A 37 -12.34 -13.95 0.14
N SER A 38 -12.27 -13.41 -1.08
CA SER A 38 -12.11 -11.96 -1.30
C SER A 38 -13.23 -11.13 -0.69
N TYR A 39 -14.44 -11.67 -0.60
CA TYR A 39 -15.60 -11.01 -0.02
C TYR A 39 -15.39 -10.59 1.45
N ILE A 40 -14.50 -11.26 2.19
CA ILE A 40 -14.14 -10.90 3.57
C ILE A 40 -13.47 -9.52 3.65
N LEU A 41 -12.81 -9.07 2.57
CA LEU A 41 -12.19 -7.74 2.55
C LEU A 41 -13.20 -6.61 2.43
N ASP A 42 -14.38 -6.89 1.85
CA ASP A 42 -15.42 -5.90 1.56
C ASP A 42 -16.57 -5.92 2.58
N ILE A 43 -16.88 -7.11 3.12
CA ILE A 43 -17.96 -7.31 4.08
C ILE A 43 -17.46 -7.01 5.49
N HIS A 44 -18.04 -5.96 6.09
CA HIS A 44 -17.88 -5.69 7.52
C HIS A 44 -18.55 -6.81 8.34
N ASP A 45 -18.02 -7.11 9.54
CA ASP A 45 -18.60 -8.09 10.46
C ASP A 45 -20.14 -8.03 10.44
N PRO A 46 -20.82 -9.11 9.99
CA PRO A 46 -22.27 -9.15 9.89
C PRO A 46 -22.97 -9.04 11.26
N GLY A 47 -22.21 -9.09 12.35
CA GLY A 47 -22.71 -8.99 13.71
C GLY A 47 -23.22 -10.32 14.24
N PRO A 48 -23.37 -10.45 15.56
CA PRO A 48 -23.86 -11.68 16.17
C PRO A 48 -25.30 -11.97 15.73
N VAL A 49 -25.55 -13.23 15.39
CA VAL A 49 -26.89 -13.73 15.06
C VAL A 49 -27.65 -14.01 16.36
N ASN A 50 -28.93 -13.62 16.43
CA ASN A 50 -29.78 -13.85 17.61
C ASN A 50 -29.97 -15.36 17.90
N GLU A 51 -30.23 -15.73 19.16
CA GLU A 51 -30.49 -17.13 19.52
C GLU A 51 -31.73 -17.71 18.80
N ASP A 52 -32.75 -16.87 18.57
CA ASP A 52 -33.99 -17.23 17.86
C ASP A 52 -33.87 -17.22 16.33
N ALA A 53 -32.68 -16.91 15.80
CA ALA A 53 -32.46 -16.85 14.36
C ALA A 53 -32.61 -18.22 13.69
N LEU A 54 -32.90 -18.18 12.38
CA LEU A 54 -32.98 -19.38 11.55
C LEU A 54 -31.62 -20.11 11.56
N GLU A 55 -31.66 -21.43 11.53
CA GLU A 55 -30.43 -22.25 11.50
C GLU A 55 -29.55 -21.93 10.28
N GLU A 56 -30.15 -21.51 9.16
CA GLU A 56 -29.44 -21.05 7.96
C GLU A 56 -28.66 -19.75 8.20
N GLU A 57 -29.20 -18.81 8.98
CA GLU A 57 -28.53 -17.56 9.35
C GLU A 57 -27.34 -17.84 10.28
N LYS A 58 -27.53 -18.72 11.28
CA LYS A 58 -26.45 -19.16 12.18
C LYS A 58 -25.34 -19.88 11.40
N ALA A 59 -25.69 -20.73 10.44
CA ALA A 59 -24.74 -21.43 9.59
C ALA A 59 -23.93 -20.45 8.72
N THR A 60 -24.60 -19.45 8.14
CA THR A 60 -23.96 -18.40 7.34
C THR A 60 -22.97 -17.58 8.16
N TYR A 61 -23.36 -17.18 9.38
CA TYR A 61 -22.47 -16.45 10.28
C TYR A 61 -21.24 -17.26 10.68
N LYS A 62 -21.42 -18.54 11.02
CA LYS A 62 -20.31 -19.44 11.35
C LYS A 62 -19.35 -19.65 10.16
N MET A 63 -19.90 -19.74 8.94
CA MET A 63 -19.09 -19.82 7.73
C MET A 63 -18.26 -18.55 7.53
N TRP A 64 -18.87 -17.37 7.70
CA TRP A 64 -18.16 -16.10 7.65
C TRP A 64 -17.05 -16.01 8.70
N GLN A 65 -17.30 -16.46 9.94
CA GLN A 65 -16.27 -16.47 11.00
C GLN A 65 -15.07 -17.34 10.64
N ASN A 66 -15.32 -18.53 10.09
CA ASN A 66 -14.25 -19.43 9.63
C ASN A 66 -13.43 -18.80 8.49
N ASP A 67 -14.11 -18.24 7.51
CA ASP A 67 -13.47 -17.59 6.36
C ASP A 67 -12.66 -16.35 6.78
N SER A 68 -13.20 -15.55 7.71
CA SER A 68 -12.50 -14.42 8.32
C SER A 68 -11.24 -14.86 9.07
N MET A 69 -11.32 -15.96 9.82
CA MET A 69 -10.16 -16.56 10.51
C MET A 69 -9.08 -17.04 9.52
N ILE A 70 -9.48 -17.68 8.42
CA ILE A 70 -8.55 -18.09 7.36
C ILE A 70 -7.85 -16.86 6.77
N VAL A 71 -8.62 -15.84 6.40
CA VAL A 71 -8.09 -14.60 5.83
C VAL A 71 -7.09 -13.93 6.78
N LYS A 72 -7.39 -13.87 8.09
CA LYS A 72 -6.46 -13.39 9.12
C LYS A 72 -5.12 -14.13 9.04
N TYR A 73 -5.11 -15.46 9.00
CA TYR A 73 -3.87 -16.22 8.95
C TYR A 73 -3.10 -16.05 7.64
N ILE A 74 -3.80 -15.90 6.51
CA ILE A 74 -3.17 -15.57 5.23
C ILE A 74 -2.46 -14.20 5.32
N MET A 75 -3.14 -13.20 5.89
CA MET A 75 -2.54 -11.90 6.12
C MET A 75 -1.30 -12.02 7.01
N LEU A 76 -1.39 -12.65 8.19
CA LEU A 76 -0.27 -12.80 9.12
C LEU A 76 0.92 -13.55 8.52
N ALA A 77 0.68 -14.65 7.81
CA ALA A 77 1.75 -15.44 7.16
C ALA A 77 2.46 -14.68 6.03
N SER A 78 1.77 -13.72 5.42
CA SER A 78 2.28 -12.87 4.35
C SER A 78 2.92 -11.57 4.85
N MET A 79 3.13 -11.42 6.17
CA MET A 79 3.80 -10.28 6.76
C MET A 79 5.24 -10.60 7.17
N SER A 80 6.05 -9.55 7.35
CA SER A 80 7.30 -9.65 8.10
C SER A 80 7.03 -10.01 9.57
N ASN A 81 7.99 -10.69 10.22
CA ASN A 81 7.83 -11.14 11.62
C ASN A 81 7.46 -10.01 12.59
N LYS A 82 7.95 -8.79 12.33
CA LYS A 82 7.64 -7.61 13.16
C LYS A 82 6.15 -7.26 13.08
N LEU A 83 5.61 -7.18 11.87
CA LEU A 83 4.19 -6.86 11.65
C LEU A 83 3.31 -8.02 12.11
N GLN A 84 3.71 -9.26 11.86
CA GLN A 84 2.99 -10.44 12.32
C GLN A 84 2.72 -10.40 13.83
N ARG A 85 3.76 -10.16 14.65
CA ARG A 85 3.62 -10.02 16.12
C ARG A 85 2.74 -8.84 16.53
N GLN A 86 2.76 -7.76 15.75
CA GLN A 86 1.96 -6.57 16.04
C GLN A 86 0.46 -6.80 15.85
N TYR A 87 0.08 -7.74 14.97
CA TYR A 87 -1.28 -7.94 14.51
C TYR A 87 -1.88 -9.31 14.91
N GLU A 88 -1.14 -10.15 15.65
CA GLU A 88 -1.54 -11.55 15.92
C GLU A 88 -2.86 -11.69 16.68
N ASP A 89 -3.18 -10.74 17.56
CA ASP A 89 -4.41 -10.75 18.38
C ASP A 89 -5.60 -10.05 17.71
N MET A 90 -5.40 -9.36 16.59
CA MET A 90 -6.46 -8.62 15.90
C MET A 90 -7.25 -9.52 14.95
N ASP A 91 -8.51 -9.19 14.68
CA ASP A 91 -9.30 -9.82 13.62
C ASP A 91 -8.88 -9.31 12.22
N ALA A 92 -9.30 -10.01 11.17
CA ALA A 92 -8.93 -9.69 9.78
C ALA A 92 -9.29 -8.26 9.38
N SER A 93 -10.48 -7.78 9.76
CA SER A 93 -10.97 -6.45 9.42
C SER A 93 -10.17 -5.36 10.14
N SER A 94 -9.89 -5.53 11.43
CA SER A 94 -9.06 -4.62 12.23
C SER A 94 -7.62 -4.52 11.69
N ILE A 95 -7.03 -5.65 11.27
CA ILE A 95 -5.72 -5.67 10.63
C ILE A 95 -5.75 -4.81 9.36
N LEU A 96 -6.69 -5.07 8.46
CA LEU A 96 -6.77 -4.37 7.18
C LEU A 96 -6.99 -2.86 7.37
N LEU A 97 -7.87 -2.48 8.31
CA LEU A 97 -8.13 -1.08 8.64
C LEU A 97 -6.87 -0.38 9.18
N ASN A 98 -6.18 -1.00 10.13
CA ASN A 98 -4.96 -0.44 10.72
C ASN A 98 -3.84 -0.29 9.68
N LEU A 99 -3.66 -1.28 8.80
CA LEU A 99 -2.67 -1.18 7.72
C LEU A 99 -3.05 -0.07 6.73
N LYS A 100 -4.33 0.02 6.35
CA LYS A 100 -4.82 1.05 5.44
C LYS A 100 -4.55 2.46 5.99
N GLU A 101 -4.87 2.72 7.26
CA GLU A 101 -4.62 4.03 7.87
C GLU A 101 -3.13 4.30 8.06
N LEU A 102 -2.35 3.32 8.56
CA LEU A 102 -0.91 3.48 8.74
C LEU A 102 -0.20 3.83 7.43
N TYR A 103 -0.46 3.10 6.35
CA TYR A 103 0.21 3.33 5.08
C TYR A 103 -0.37 4.51 4.29
N ARG A 104 -1.63 4.87 4.53
CA ARG A 104 -2.20 6.14 4.04
C ARG A 104 -1.50 7.34 4.69
N GLU A 105 -1.28 7.31 6.00
CA GLU A 105 -0.56 8.35 6.73
C GLU A 105 0.92 8.41 6.32
N GLN A 106 1.58 7.26 6.19
CA GLN A 106 2.96 7.21 5.68
C GLN A 106 3.07 7.75 4.25
N SER A 107 2.12 7.41 3.36
CA SER A 107 2.06 7.95 2.00
C SER A 107 1.89 9.47 2.01
N ARG A 108 0.96 10.00 2.83
CA ARG A 108 0.78 11.44 3.01
C ARG A 108 2.04 12.14 3.50
N THR A 109 2.69 11.58 4.51
CA THR A 109 3.92 12.13 5.10
C THR A 109 5.08 12.09 4.12
N THR A 110 5.23 10.99 3.39
CA THR A 110 6.29 10.82 2.38
C THR A 110 6.06 11.78 1.22
N ARG A 111 4.82 11.88 0.72
CA ARG A 111 4.43 12.84 -0.31
C ARG A 111 4.74 14.26 0.13
N TYR A 112 4.34 14.67 1.34
CA TYR A 112 4.66 16.00 1.87
C TYR A 112 6.17 16.28 1.89
N LYS A 113 6.99 15.33 2.38
CA LYS A 113 8.45 15.48 2.43
C LYS A 113 9.05 15.63 1.03
N LEU A 114 8.64 14.79 0.08
CA LEU A 114 9.11 14.84 -1.30
C LEU A 114 8.67 16.11 -2.02
N SER A 115 7.41 16.54 -1.84
CA SER A 115 6.92 17.82 -2.36
C SER A 115 7.75 18.96 -1.80
N LYS A 116 7.89 19.06 -0.47
CA LYS A 116 8.71 20.10 0.17
C LYS A 116 10.13 20.15 -0.41
N GLN A 117 10.75 18.98 -0.61
CA GLN A 117 12.07 18.90 -1.22
C GLN A 117 12.06 19.37 -2.67
N LEU A 118 11.08 18.96 -3.48
CA LEU A 118 10.96 19.35 -4.89
C LEU A 118 10.77 20.87 -5.04
N PHE A 119 9.87 21.47 -4.27
CA PHE A 119 9.57 22.90 -4.35
C PHE A 119 10.70 23.81 -3.82
N TRP A 120 11.62 23.27 -3.02
CA TRP A 120 12.72 24.05 -2.41
C TRP A 120 14.10 23.73 -2.97
N ILE A 121 14.25 22.67 -3.77
CA ILE A 121 15.56 22.29 -4.27
C ILE A 121 16.05 23.33 -5.27
N GLN A 122 17.31 23.75 -5.08
CA GLN A 122 17.97 24.74 -5.91
C GLN A 122 19.33 24.18 -6.33
N MET A 123 19.70 24.39 -7.58
CA MET A 123 20.99 23.95 -8.08
C MET A 123 22.10 24.80 -7.46
N THR A 124 23.19 24.14 -7.08
CA THR A 124 24.38 24.81 -6.52
C THR A 124 25.50 24.85 -7.55
N LYS A 125 26.39 25.86 -7.48
CA LYS A 125 27.52 26.01 -8.44
C LYS A 125 28.42 24.79 -8.53
N ARG A 126 28.39 23.91 -7.52
CA ARG A 126 29.25 22.72 -7.40
C ARG A 126 28.59 21.46 -7.97
N THR A 127 27.31 21.51 -8.33
CA THR A 127 26.57 20.35 -8.85
C THR A 127 26.44 20.46 -10.37
N PRO A 128 26.86 19.43 -11.14
CA PRO A 128 26.58 19.39 -12.57
C PRO A 128 25.06 19.44 -12.85
N VAL A 129 24.66 20.19 -13.88
CA VAL A 129 23.24 20.34 -14.27
C VAL A 129 22.56 18.99 -14.45
N GLN A 130 23.23 18.05 -15.12
CA GLN A 130 22.72 16.70 -15.33
C GLN A 130 22.39 15.97 -14.02
N ASN A 131 23.25 16.06 -13.00
CA ASN A 131 23.00 15.41 -11.71
C ASN A 131 21.82 16.05 -10.98
N HIS A 132 21.69 17.37 -11.07
CA HIS A 132 20.55 18.09 -10.52
C HIS A 132 19.24 17.70 -11.22
N MET A 133 19.24 17.64 -12.54
CA MET A 133 18.09 17.21 -13.35
C MET A 133 17.65 15.78 -13.03
N LEU A 134 18.59 14.84 -12.90
CA LEU A 134 18.27 13.47 -12.49
C LEU A 134 17.61 13.42 -11.11
N LYS A 135 18.08 14.23 -10.16
CA LYS A 135 17.48 14.32 -8.82
C LYS A 135 16.07 14.91 -8.86
N MET A 136 15.82 15.89 -9.72
CA MET A 136 14.48 16.47 -9.95
C MET A 136 13.53 15.42 -10.53
N ILE A 137 13.95 14.71 -11.57
CA ILE A 137 13.17 13.63 -12.21
C ILE A 137 12.85 12.51 -11.21
N ASP A 138 13.81 12.13 -10.35
CA ASP A 138 13.58 11.15 -9.27
C ASP A 138 12.47 11.62 -8.32
N LEU A 139 12.52 12.86 -7.86
CA LEU A 139 11.51 13.42 -6.96
C LEU A 139 10.12 13.45 -7.60
N ILE A 140 10.02 13.90 -8.86
CA ILE A 140 8.76 13.94 -9.62
C ILE A 140 8.21 12.53 -9.80
N THR A 141 9.05 11.58 -10.19
CA THR A 141 8.67 10.19 -10.42
C THR A 141 8.16 9.53 -9.14
N ARG A 142 8.86 9.73 -8.01
CA ARG A 142 8.47 9.19 -6.69
C ARG A 142 7.18 9.81 -6.17
N LEU A 143 6.93 11.09 -6.45
CA LEU A 143 5.65 11.73 -6.17
C LEU A 143 4.52 11.12 -7.01
N GLY A 144 4.75 10.87 -8.30
CA GLY A 144 3.80 10.17 -9.17
C GLY A 144 3.45 8.77 -8.66
N GLN A 145 4.44 8.01 -8.17
CA GLN A 145 4.22 6.69 -7.55
C GLN A 145 3.35 6.75 -6.28
N LEU A 146 3.31 7.90 -5.59
CA LEU A 146 2.44 8.15 -4.44
C LEU A 146 1.09 8.75 -4.83
N GLY A 147 0.75 8.78 -6.13
CA GLY A 147 -0.50 9.31 -6.66
C GLY A 147 -0.54 10.84 -6.78
N PHE A 148 0.59 11.54 -6.63
CA PHE A 148 0.70 12.97 -6.87
C PHE A 148 1.22 13.23 -8.28
N ILE A 149 0.29 13.24 -9.24
CA ILE A 149 0.60 13.46 -10.65
C ILE A 149 0.57 14.96 -10.90
N MET A 150 1.71 15.53 -11.30
CA MET A 150 1.82 16.89 -11.79
C MET A 150 1.76 16.88 -13.30
N ASP A 151 1.09 17.87 -13.88
CA ASP A 151 1.07 18.06 -15.32
C ASP A 151 2.46 18.43 -15.86
N ALA A 152 2.61 18.33 -17.18
CA ALA A 152 3.89 18.55 -17.83
C ALA A 152 4.39 20.00 -17.68
N GLU A 153 3.49 20.99 -17.65
CA GLU A 153 3.85 22.40 -17.53
C GLU A 153 4.41 22.68 -16.13
N LEU A 154 3.71 22.26 -15.07
CA LEU A 154 4.19 22.41 -13.70
C LEU A 154 5.54 21.71 -13.48
N ASN A 155 5.75 20.52 -14.08
CA ASN A 155 7.04 19.84 -14.00
C ASN A 155 8.16 20.67 -14.64
N GLN A 156 7.90 21.29 -15.79
CA GLN A 156 8.86 22.17 -16.47
C GLN A 156 9.13 23.43 -15.65
N ASP A 157 8.09 24.08 -15.12
CA ASP A 157 8.21 25.29 -14.30
C ASP A 157 9.06 25.05 -13.06
N LEU A 158 8.84 23.94 -12.35
CA LEU A 158 9.65 23.57 -11.18
C LEU A 158 11.11 23.30 -11.55
N ILE A 159 11.35 22.69 -12.72
CA ILE A 159 12.70 22.50 -13.25
C ILE A 159 13.39 23.83 -13.49
N LEU A 160 12.75 24.75 -14.21
CA LEU A 160 13.30 26.07 -14.48
C LEU A 160 13.54 26.85 -13.19
N GLN A 161 12.56 26.86 -12.27
CA GLN A 161 12.67 27.51 -10.96
C GLN A 161 13.88 27.01 -10.16
N SER A 162 14.20 25.71 -10.22
CA SER A 162 15.34 25.13 -9.50
C SER A 162 16.71 25.54 -10.06
N LEU A 163 16.74 26.11 -11.27
CA LEU A 163 17.95 26.54 -11.99
C LEU A 163 18.18 28.06 -11.93
N GLN A 164 17.15 28.85 -11.62
CA GLN A 164 17.15 30.32 -11.66
C GLN A 164 18.29 30.98 -10.87
N ASN A 165 18.72 30.37 -9.75
CA ASN A 165 19.83 30.91 -8.95
C ASN A 165 21.18 30.96 -9.68
N LEU A 166 21.36 30.19 -10.76
CA LEU A 166 22.59 30.13 -11.55
C LEU A 166 22.43 30.64 -12.97
N TYR A 167 21.18 30.64 -13.47
CA TYR A 167 20.82 31.10 -14.79
C TYR A 167 19.59 32.03 -14.69
N PRO A 168 19.73 33.26 -14.19
CA PRO A 168 18.60 34.16 -13.90
C PRO A 168 17.86 34.66 -15.15
N SER A 169 18.38 34.36 -16.33
CA SER A 169 17.81 34.71 -17.63
C SER A 169 16.94 33.61 -18.24
N LEU A 170 16.76 32.48 -17.54
CA LEU A 170 15.77 31.44 -17.84
C LEU A 170 14.45 31.75 -17.12
#